data_AF-A0AAV7X2H8-F1
#
_entry.id   AF-A0AAV7X2H8-F1
#
_cell.length_a   1.000
_cell.length_b   1.000
_cell.length_c   1.000
_cell.angle_alpha   90.00
_cell.angle_beta   90.00
_cell.angle_gamma   90.00
#
_symmetry.space_group_name_H-M   'P 1'
#
loop_
_entity.id
_entity.type
_entity.pdbx_description
1 polymer ?
#
loop_
_entity_poly.entity_id
_entity_poly.type
_entity_poly.pdbx_seq_one_letter_code
_entity_poly.pdbx_strand_id
1 'polypeptide(L)'
;MPGGRTSGKHSGKLTRQLIHSRTLPYASEVHPTTPPSNMTDQTQGAIMDRILQEIAAVGPRLEGMDNTMALLTAETKFMHVDIAGFQSQVMGLEQRMATVETHITSSQDRDQELKYLCSKLTDLEDRSRRNNFCFLGFPENVEGTDIHSFLRETLPKLTGLTFNSPPGVSKIAQPRPQAAGRSQPTSPNHNMHPATCADSLTPAGGPYTWTI
;
A
#
# COMPACT_ATOMS: atom_id res chain seq x y z
N MET A 1 -24.51 19.60 4.09
CA MET A 1 -23.25 20.33 4.36
C MET A 1 -22.38 20.27 3.10
N PRO A 2 -22.38 21.27 2.21
CA PRO A 2 -21.47 21.30 1.06
C PRO A 2 -20.20 22.06 1.43
N GLY A 3 -19.06 21.34 1.44
CA GLY A 3 -17.73 21.90 1.65
C GLY A 3 -17.19 22.52 0.36
N GLY A 4 -16.91 23.81 0.40
CA GLY A 4 -16.29 24.54 -0.69
C GLY A 4 -14.85 24.11 -0.95
N ARG A 5 -14.45 24.14 -2.22
CA ARG A 5 -13.05 24.21 -2.62
C ARG A 5 -12.89 25.36 -3.61
N THR A 6 -12.22 26.39 -3.12
CA THR A 6 -11.72 27.53 -3.88
C THR A 6 -10.47 27.06 -4.66
N SER A 7 -10.52 27.13 -5.99
CA SER A 7 -9.35 26.86 -6.84
C SER A 7 -8.72 28.17 -7.30
N GLY A 8 -7.39 28.21 -7.21
CA GLY A 8 -6.55 29.40 -7.22
C GLY A 8 -6.48 30.07 -8.59
N LYS A 9 -6.57 31.40 -8.56
CA LYS A 9 -6.23 32.27 -9.68
C LYS A 9 -4.71 32.38 -9.78
N HIS A 10 -4.09 31.69 -10.74
CA HIS A 10 -2.70 31.97 -11.11
C HIS A 10 -2.63 33.25 -11.94
N SER A 11 -2.26 34.35 -11.27
CA SER A 11 -1.94 35.64 -11.87
C SER A 11 -0.53 35.56 -12.48
N GLY A 12 -0.46 35.33 -13.79
CA GLY A 12 0.76 35.49 -14.56
C GLY A 12 1.11 36.97 -14.68
N LYS A 13 2.10 37.42 -13.91
CA LYS A 13 2.66 38.77 -14.00
C LYS A 13 3.48 38.88 -15.29
N LEU A 14 2.93 39.54 -16.30
CA LEU A 14 3.69 39.97 -17.48
C LEU A 14 4.53 41.20 -17.12
N THR A 15 5.84 41.02 -16.97
CA THR A 15 6.78 42.12 -16.74
C THR A 15 6.95 42.91 -18.03
N ARG A 16 6.29 44.06 -18.11
CA ARG A 16 6.43 45.09 -19.13
C ARG A 16 7.82 45.71 -19.02
N GLN A 17 8.75 45.37 -19.92
CA GLN A 17 10.03 46.08 -19.98
C GLN A 17 9.82 47.49 -20.56
N LEU A 18 10.07 48.49 -19.73
CA LEU A 18 10.09 49.91 -20.04
C LEU A 18 11.34 50.25 -20.86
N ILE A 19 11.15 50.73 -22.09
CA ILE A 19 12.20 51.40 -22.86
C ILE A 19 12.42 52.78 -22.23
N HIS A 20 13.59 52.97 -21.61
CA HIS A 20 14.02 54.25 -21.05
C HIS A 20 14.51 55.17 -22.19
N SER A 21 13.74 56.21 -22.49
CA SER A 21 14.16 57.32 -23.35
C SER A 21 15.16 58.21 -22.61
N ARG A 22 16.42 58.17 -23.03
CA ARG A 22 17.50 59.01 -22.51
C ARG A 22 17.49 60.35 -23.25
N THR A 23 16.95 61.38 -22.61
CA THR A 23 17.03 62.77 -23.06
C THR A 23 18.45 63.29 -22.86
N LEU A 24 19.12 63.73 -23.93
CA LEU A 24 20.38 64.47 -23.85
C LEU A 24 20.13 65.97 -24.12
N PRO A 25 20.92 66.85 -23.49
CA PRO A 25 20.67 68.28 -23.50
C PRO A 25 21.04 68.93 -24.83
N TYR A 26 20.15 69.82 -25.23
CA TYR A 26 20.24 70.76 -26.34
C TYR A 26 21.35 71.80 -26.08
N ALA A 27 22.42 71.75 -26.87
CA ALA A 27 23.41 72.81 -26.97
C ALA A 27 23.36 73.37 -28.40
N SER A 28 22.93 74.62 -28.52
CA SER A 28 22.90 75.38 -29.76
C SER A 28 24.28 75.94 -30.07
N GLU A 29 24.89 75.50 -31.17
CA GLU A 29 25.96 76.23 -31.85
C GLU A 29 25.55 76.47 -33.31
N VAL A 30 25.50 77.75 -33.68
CA VAL A 30 25.19 78.25 -35.02
C VAL A 30 26.51 78.41 -35.75
N HIS A 31 26.73 77.61 -36.80
CA HIS A 31 27.85 77.75 -37.73
C HIS A 31 27.34 78.03 -39.15
N PRO A 32 28.01 78.89 -39.95
CA PRO A 32 27.54 79.27 -41.27
C PRO A 32 27.97 78.27 -42.35
N THR A 33 27.02 77.98 -43.23
CA THR A 33 27.15 77.81 -44.69
C THR A 33 28.18 76.80 -45.23
N THR A 34 27.68 75.61 -45.59
CA THR A 34 28.03 74.94 -46.87
C THR A 34 26.90 73.98 -47.25
N PRO A 35 26.42 73.95 -48.51
CA PRO A 35 25.44 72.96 -48.94
C PRO A 35 26.09 71.57 -48.89
N PRO A 36 25.39 70.51 -48.41
CA PRO A 36 25.94 69.17 -48.46
C PRO A 36 26.06 68.77 -49.93
N SER A 37 27.30 68.74 -50.41
CA SER A 37 27.66 68.18 -51.69
C SER A 37 27.23 66.72 -51.71
N ASN A 38 26.37 66.40 -52.68
CA ASN A 38 26.11 65.08 -53.26
C ASN A 38 26.50 63.88 -52.38
N MET A 39 25.50 63.26 -51.72
CA MET A 39 25.54 61.81 -51.60
C MET A 39 25.68 61.28 -53.03
N THR A 40 26.89 60.85 -53.37
CA THR A 40 27.20 60.31 -54.69
C THR A 40 26.19 59.22 -55.05
N ASP A 41 25.77 59.12 -56.31
CA ASP A 41 24.91 58.03 -56.81
C ASP A 41 25.41 56.63 -56.36
N GLN A 42 26.72 56.49 -56.14
CA GLN A 42 27.34 55.30 -55.53
C GLN A 42 26.84 54.97 -54.11
N THR A 43 26.60 55.97 -53.25
CA THR A 43 26.13 55.75 -51.87
C THR A 43 24.66 55.37 -51.83
N GLN A 44 23.83 55.97 -52.69
CA GLN A 44 22.41 55.64 -52.79
C GLN A 44 22.18 54.25 -53.41
N GLY A 45 22.99 53.88 -54.42
CA GLY A 45 23.03 52.52 -54.98
C GLY A 45 23.41 51.48 -53.94
N ALA A 46 24.47 51.73 -53.15
CA ALA A 46 24.91 50.81 -52.10
C ALA A 46 23.85 50.58 -50.99
N ILE A 47 23.06 51.60 -50.66
CA ILE A 47 21.94 51.47 -49.70
C ILE A 47 20.82 50.61 -50.29
N MET A 48 20.46 50.82 -51.56
CA MET A 48 19.43 50.02 -52.23
C MET A 48 19.84 48.56 -52.35
N ASP A 49 21.08 48.29 -52.74
CA ASP A 49 21.64 46.94 -52.82
C ASP A 49 21.62 46.23 -51.46
N ARG A 50 21.92 46.97 -50.38
CA ARG A 50 21.83 46.44 -49.02
C ARG A 50 20.39 46.09 -48.62
N ILE A 51 19.42 46.93 -48.95
CA ILE A 51 17.99 46.66 -48.71
C ILE A 51 17.53 45.44 -49.49
N LEU A 52 17.88 45.34 -50.77
CA LEU A 52 17.54 44.18 -51.60
C LEU A 52 18.17 42.90 -51.07
N GLN A 53 19.42 42.96 -50.60
CA GLN A 53 20.10 41.83 -49.96
C GLN A 53 19.40 41.39 -48.67
N GLU A 54 18.96 42.33 -47.82
CA GLU A 54 18.23 41.99 -46.60
C GLU A 54 16.84 41.42 -46.88
N ILE A 55 16.10 41.96 -47.85
CA ILE A 55 14.81 41.42 -48.30
C ILE A 55 15.00 40.00 -48.85
N ALA A 56 16.02 39.77 -49.68
CA ALA A 56 16.35 38.45 -50.20
C ALA A 56 16.68 37.45 -49.08
N ALA A 57 17.30 37.91 -47.99
CA ALA A 57 17.63 37.07 -46.84
C ALA A 57 16.42 36.76 -45.93
N VAL A 58 15.31 37.52 -46.00
CA VAL A 58 14.11 37.27 -45.20
C VAL A 58 13.39 35.99 -45.66
N GLY A 59 13.34 35.72 -46.97
CA GLY A 59 12.67 34.53 -47.52
C GLY A 59 13.17 33.21 -46.93
N PRO A 60 14.48 32.91 -47.01
CA PRO A 60 15.06 31.70 -46.42
C PRO A 60 14.90 31.61 -44.89
N ARG A 61 14.87 32.76 -44.20
CA ARG A 61 14.62 32.79 -42.75
C ARG A 61 13.18 32.42 -42.39
N LEU A 62 12.20 32.86 -43.18
CA LEU A 62 10.80 32.48 -43.02
C LEU A 62 10.61 30.99 -43.30
N GLU A 63 11.22 30.47 -44.38
CA GLU A 63 11.18 29.04 -44.69
C GLU A 63 11.82 28.19 -43.56
N GLY A 64 12.95 28.64 -43.02
CA GLY A 64 13.57 28.02 -41.83
C GLY A 64 12.62 28.00 -40.63
N MET A 65 11.91 29.10 -40.39
CA MET A 65 10.92 29.18 -39.31
C MET A 65 9.74 28.23 -39.55
N ASP A 66 9.21 28.17 -40.76
CA ASP A 66 8.12 27.26 -41.12
C ASP A 66 8.51 25.79 -40.90
N ASN A 67 9.73 25.41 -41.28
CA ASN A 67 10.27 24.08 -41.00
C ASN A 67 10.37 23.80 -39.50
N THR A 68 10.85 24.76 -38.69
CA THR A 68 10.90 24.59 -37.23
C THR A 68 9.50 24.47 -36.61
N MET A 69 8.53 25.25 -37.08
CA MET A 69 7.14 25.17 -36.60
C MET A 69 6.48 23.84 -36.98
N ALA A 70 6.76 23.33 -38.17
CA ALA A 70 6.26 22.03 -38.62
C ALA A 70 6.81 20.89 -37.73
N LEU A 71 8.12 20.91 -37.42
CA LEU A 71 8.73 19.94 -36.51
C LEU A 71 8.16 20.02 -35.09
N LEU A 72 8.04 21.22 -34.53
CA LEU A 72 7.44 21.41 -33.19
C LEU A 72 5.98 20.95 -33.13
N THR A 73 5.23 21.16 -34.22
CA THR A 73 3.84 20.69 -34.33
C THR A 73 3.78 19.17 -34.37
N ALA A 74 4.68 18.52 -35.10
CA ALA A 74 4.77 17.06 -35.14
C ALA A 74 5.12 16.47 -33.77
N GLU A 75 6.13 17.03 -33.10
CA GLU A 75 6.56 16.60 -31.76
C GLU A 75 5.44 16.79 -30.72
N THR A 76 4.74 17.93 -30.77
CA THR A 76 3.61 18.20 -29.86
C THR A 76 2.47 17.19 -30.07
N LYS A 77 2.20 16.79 -31.31
CA LYS A 77 1.20 15.76 -31.61
C LYS A 77 1.63 14.40 -31.07
N PHE A 78 2.90 14.05 -31.22
CA PHE A 78 3.46 12.81 -30.68
C PHE A 78 3.32 12.76 -29.15
N MET A 79 3.78 13.81 -28.45
CA MET A 79 3.62 13.92 -27.00
C MET A 79 2.15 13.81 -26.56
N HIS A 80 1.21 14.36 -27.33
CA HIS A 80 -0.21 14.26 -26.99
C HIS A 80 -0.72 12.82 -27.03
N VAL A 81 -0.28 12.03 -28.01
CA VAL A 81 -0.61 10.60 -28.12
C VAL A 81 -0.02 9.82 -26.95
N ASP A 82 1.24 10.07 -26.61
CA ASP A 82 1.91 9.41 -25.47
C ASP A 82 1.22 9.73 -24.15
N ILE A 83 0.87 10.99 -23.91
CA ILE A 83 0.13 11.42 -22.72
C ILE A 83 -1.21 10.71 -22.64
N ALA A 84 -1.95 10.59 -23.74
CA ALA A 84 -3.21 9.85 -23.77
C ALA A 84 -3.01 8.35 -23.44
N GLY A 85 -1.92 7.76 -23.94
CA GLY A 85 -1.51 6.39 -23.61
C GLY A 85 -1.24 6.21 -22.11
N PHE A 86 -0.46 7.11 -21.51
CA PHE A 86 -0.18 7.08 -20.07
C PHE A 86 -1.44 7.28 -19.23
N GLN A 87 -2.34 8.17 -19.64
CA GLN A 87 -3.63 8.35 -18.95
C GLN A 87 -4.44 7.07 -18.92
N SER A 88 -4.53 6.35 -20.05
CA SER A 88 -5.22 5.06 -20.12
C SER A 88 -4.58 4.01 -19.21
N GLN A 89 -3.25 3.94 -19.18
CA GLN A 89 -2.54 3.01 -18.30
C GLN A 89 -2.77 3.33 -16.80
N VAL A 90 -2.70 4.61 -16.43
CA VAL A 90 -2.96 5.07 -15.06
C VAL A 90 -4.38 4.70 -14.62
N MET A 91 -5.39 4.97 -15.45
CA MET A 91 -6.77 4.58 -15.15
C MET A 91 -6.92 3.07 -14.95
N GLY A 92 -6.25 2.25 -15.78
CA GLY A 92 -6.26 0.81 -15.63
C GLY A 92 -5.60 0.34 -14.32
N LEU A 93 -4.51 0.99 -13.90
CA LEU A 93 -3.86 0.70 -12.62
C LEU A 93 -4.72 1.12 -11.43
N GLU A 94 -5.36 2.29 -11.49
CA GLU A 94 -6.28 2.77 -10.45
C GLU A 94 -7.46 1.81 -10.26
N GLN A 95 -8.05 1.32 -11.36
CA GLN A 95 -9.14 0.34 -11.30
C GLN A 95 -8.70 -0.99 -10.66
N ARG A 96 -7.52 -1.48 -11.04
CA ARG A 96 -6.95 -2.70 -10.44
C ARG A 96 -6.65 -2.51 -8.96
N MET A 97 -6.13 -1.35 -8.57
CA MET A 97 -5.86 -1.01 -7.17
C MET A 97 -7.15 -0.98 -6.35
N ALA A 98 -8.20 -0.30 -6.83
CA ALA A 98 -9.51 -0.28 -6.15
C ALA A 98 -10.11 -1.69 -5.98
N THR A 99 -9.91 -2.57 -6.97
CA THR A 99 -10.35 -3.98 -6.88
C THR A 99 -9.57 -4.74 -5.81
N VAL A 100 -8.25 -4.57 -5.77
CA VAL A 100 -7.38 -5.19 -4.75
C VAL A 100 -7.72 -4.69 -3.35
N GLU A 101 -7.94 -3.39 -3.17
CA GLU A 101 -8.34 -2.80 -1.90
C GLU A 101 -9.65 -3.42 -1.38
N THR A 102 -10.64 -3.59 -2.27
CA THR A 102 -11.92 -4.24 -1.94
C THR A 102 -11.72 -5.71 -1.52
N HIS A 103 -10.82 -6.44 -2.17
CA HIS A 103 -10.50 -7.80 -1.79
C HIS A 103 -9.80 -7.90 -0.42
N ILE A 104 -8.90 -6.96 -0.12
CA ILE A 104 -8.19 -6.90 1.16
C ILE A 104 -9.18 -6.64 2.30
N THR A 105 -10.07 -5.65 2.16
CA THR A 105 -11.08 -5.35 3.20
C THR A 105 -12.01 -6.53 3.43
N SER A 106 -12.52 -7.14 2.35
CA SER A 106 -13.35 -8.35 2.46
C SER A 106 -12.60 -9.50 3.14
N SER A 107 -11.30 -9.68 2.89
CA SER A 107 -10.52 -10.70 3.57
C SER A 107 -10.37 -10.43 5.06
N GLN A 108 -10.12 -9.18 5.44
CA GLN A 108 -9.99 -8.78 6.83
C GLN A 108 -11.30 -9.00 7.60
N ASP A 109 -12.45 -8.68 6.99
CA ASP A 109 -13.77 -8.89 7.57
C ASP A 109 -14.02 -10.38 7.85
N ARG A 110 -13.69 -11.26 6.88
CA ARG A 110 -13.79 -12.71 7.06
C ARG A 110 -12.85 -13.23 8.15
N ASP A 111 -11.62 -12.72 8.23
CA ASP A 111 -10.68 -13.15 9.27
C ASP A 111 -11.15 -12.74 10.66
N GLN A 112 -11.81 -11.59 10.78
CA GLN A 112 -12.44 -11.15 12.03
C GLN A 112 -13.64 -12.03 12.40
N GLU A 113 -14.48 -12.38 11.43
CA GLU A 113 -15.59 -13.32 11.63
C GLU A 113 -15.08 -14.69 12.08
N LEU A 114 -14.05 -15.23 11.43
CA LEU A 114 -13.43 -16.50 11.83
C LEU A 114 -12.90 -16.47 13.26
N LYS A 115 -12.20 -15.39 13.65
CA LYS A 115 -11.72 -15.22 15.02
C LYS A 115 -12.88 -15.21 16.03
N TYR A 116 -13.96 -14.51 15.71
CA TYR A 116 -15.17 -14.48 16.53
C TYR A 116 -15.81 -15.87 16.67
N LEU A 117 -15.98 -16.58 15.55
CA LEU A 117 -16.54 -17.94 15.54
C LEU A 117 -15.66 -18.92 16.33
N CYS A 118 -14.34 -18.88 16.15
CA CYS A 118 -13.41 -19.69 16.91
C CYS A 118 -13.53 -19.42 18.41
N SER A 119 -13.54 -18.16 18.83
CA SER A 119 -13.71 -17.79 20.25
C SER A 119 -15.04 -18.31 20.81
N LYS A 120 -16.12 -18.23 20.05
CA LYS A 120 -17.42 -18.74 20.44
C LYS A 120 -17.45 -20.26 20.53
N LEU A 121 -16.81 -20.96 19.61
CA LEU A 121 -16.66 -22.42 19.64
C LEU A 121 -15.88 -22.86 20.88
N THR A 122 -14.77 -22.18 21.20
CA THR A 122 -13.99 -22.46 22.42
C THR A 122 -14.84 -22.25 23.68
N ASP A 123 -15.57 -21.13 23.80
CA ASP A 123 -16.45 -20.90 24.97
C ASP A 123 -17.55 -21.96 25.07
N LEU A 124 -18.14 -22.38 23.96
CA LEU A 124 -19.15 -23.45 23.95
C LEU A 124 -18.54 -24.80 24.34
N GLU A 125 -17.35 -25.12 23.86
CA GLU A 125 -16.64 -26.34 24.23
C GLU A 125 -16.30 -26.34 25.73
N ASP A 126 -15.75 -25.25 26.25
CA ASP A 126 -15.39 -25.10 27.66
C ASP A 126 -16.62 -25.21 28.56
N ARG A 127 -17.75 -24.59 28.18
CA ARG A 127 -19.02 -24.73 28.91
C ARG A 127 -19.55 -26.16 28.87
N SER A 128 -19.43 -26.83 27.72
CA SER A 128 -19.85 -28.22 27.58
C SER A 128 -18.98 -29.18 28.41
N ARG A 129 -17.71 -28.85 28.67
CA ARG A 129 -16.76 -29.68 29.40
C ARG A 129 -16.60 -29.28 30.87
N ARG A 130 -17.20 -28.17 31.31
CA ARG A 130 -17.07 -27.61 32.66
C ARG A 130 -17.40 -28.60 33.78
N ASN A 131 -18.35 -29.51 33.54
CA ASN A 131 -18.78 -30.51 34.52
C ASN A 131 -18.15 -31.90 34.26
N ASN A 132 -17.20 -32.00 33.34
CA ASN A 132 -16.51 -33.26 33.05
C ASN A 132 -15.30 -33.36 33.96
N PHE A 133 -15.30 -34.36 34.85
CA PHE A 133 -14.13 -34.70 35.66
C PHE A 133 -13.25 -35.71 34.92
N CYS A 134 -11.94 -35.52 34.99
CA CYS A 134 -10.95 -36.46 34.46
C CYS A 134 -10.17 -37.06 35.63
N PHE A 135 -10.33 -38.37 35.83
CA PHE A 135 -9.55 -39.13 36.80
C PHE A 135 -8.32 -39.71 36.11
N LEU A 136 -7.13 -39.28 36.53
CA LEU A 136 -5.85 -39.75 35.99
C LEU A 136 -5.10 -40.56 37.06
N GLY A 137 -4.28 -41.51 36.63
CA GLY A 137 -3.42 -42.29 37.52
C GLY A 137 -4.05 -43.54 38.13
N PHE A 138 -5.27 -43.91 37.72
CA PHE A 138 -5.83 -45.21 38.04
C PHE A 138 -5.25 -46.28 37.11
N PRO A 139 -4.79 -47.43 37.63
CA PRO A 139 -4.46 -48.58 36.80
C PRO A 139 -5.68 -49.01 35.98
N GLU A 140 -5.44 -49.65 34.85
CA GLU A 140 -6.52 -50.16 34.00
C GLU A 140 -7.32 -51.24 34.76
N ASN A 141 -8.65 -51.23 34.60
CA ASN A 141 -9.59 -52.21 35.19
C ASN A 141 -9.74 -52.20 36.73
N VAL A 142 -9.22 -51.21 37.46
CA VAL A 142 -9.42 -51.15 38.93
C VAL A 142 -10.87 -50.91 39.34
N GLU A 143 -11.63 -50.31 38.44
CA GLU A 143 -13.07 -50.06 38.59
C GLU A 143 -13.92 -51.35 38.55
N GLY A 144 -13.37 -52.45 38.04
CA GLY A 144 -14.08 -53.71 37.85
C GLY A 144 -15.22 -53.58 36.84
N THR A 145 -16.33 -54.27 37.08
CA THR A 145 -17.48 -54.32 36.16
C THR A 145 -18.42 -53.12 36.29
N ASP A 146 -18.40 -52.42 37.44
CA ASP A 146 -19.31 -51.30 37.71
C ASP A 146 -18.56 -50.05 38.21
N ILE A 147 -18.32 -49.13 37.27
CA ILE A 147 -17.66 -47.85 37.54
C ILE A 147 -18.48 -46.98 38.51
N HIS A 148 -19.81 -47.09 38.54
CA HIS A 148 -20.62 -46.27 39.45
C HIS A 148 -20.38 -46.65 40.91
N SER A 149 -20.29 -47.94 41.20
CA SER A 149 -19.94 -48.44 42.55
C SER A 149 -18.52 -48.04 42.93
N PHE A 150 -17.56 -48.19 42.01
CA PHE A 150 -16.19 -47.75 42.23
C PHE A 150 -16.11 -46.26 42.56
N LEU A 151 -16.76 -45.38 41.78
CA LEU A 151 -16.75 -43.94 42.04
C LEU A 151 -17.45 -43.58 43.36
N ARG A 152 -18.54 -44.27 43.72
CA ARG A 152 -19.26 -44.04 44.99
C ARG A 152 -18.39 -44.34 46.21
N GLU A 153 -17.55 -45.37 46.12
CA GLU A 153 -16.61 -45.72 47.19
C GLU A 153 -15.35 -44.83 47.18
N THR A 154 -14.83 -44.51 46.00
CA THR A 154 -13.53 -43.85 45.85
C THR A 154 -13.63 -42.33 46.03
N LEU A 155 -14.70 -41.68 45.56
CA LEU A 155 -14.85 -40.23 45.67
C LEU A 155 -14.82 -39.70 47.12
N PRO A 156 -15.55 -40.29 48.09
CA PRO A 156 -15.47 -39.88 49.49
C PRO A 156 -14.06 -40.01 50.05
N LYS A 157 -13.35 -41.11 49.70
CA LYS A 157 -11.97 -41.35 50.15
C LYS A 157 -11.00 -40.33 49.56
N LEU A 158 -11.18 -39.95 48.29
CA LEU A 158 -10.28 -39.03 47.58
C LEU A 158 -10.50 -37.56 48.01
N THR A 159 -11.76 -37.18 48.23
CA THR A 159 -12.14 -35.79 48.51
C THR A 159 -12.25 -35.47 50.01
N GLY A 160 -12.35 -36.50 50.86
CA GLY A 160 -12.65 -36.34 52.28
C GLY A 160 -14.06 -35.83 52.57
N LEU A 161 -14.93 -35.77 51.55
CA LEU A 161 -16.30 -35.27 51.67
C LEU A 161 -17.29 -36.40 51.90
N THR A 162 -18.23 -36.19 52.83
CA THR A 162 -19.40 -37.05 53.01
C THR A 162 -20.53 -36.56 52.12
N PHE A 163 -20.94 -37.37 51.13
CA PHE A 163 -22.07 -37.03 50.29
C PHE A 163 -23.38 -37.54 50.92
N ASN A 164 -24.33 -36.64 51.17
CA ASN A 164 -25.64 -36.99 51.73
C ASN A 164 -26.54 -37.77 50.75
N SER A 165 -26.18 -37.78 49.46
CA SER A 165 -26.81 -38.58 48.42
C SER A 165 -25.76 -39.01 47.38
N PRO A 166 -25.96 -40.11 46.63
CA PRO A 166 -25.05 -40.51 45.57
C PRO A 166 -24.90 -39.40 44.52
N PRO A 167 -23.67 -39.06 44.09
CA PRO A 167 -23.48 -38.06 43.03
C PRO A 167 -24.21 -38.45 41.75
N GLY A 168 -24.96 -37.51 41.16
CA GLY A 168 -25.62 -37.71 39.88
C GLY A 168 -24.60 -37.77 38.75
N VAL A 169 -24.33 -38.97 38.22
CA VAL A 169 -23.42 -39.16 37.08
C VAL A 169 -24.24 -39.34 35.82
N SER A 170 -24.11 -38.43 34.85
CA SER A 170 -24.89 -38.50 33.60
C SER A 170 -24.29 -39.46 32.56
N LYS A 171 -22.96 -39.48 32.40
CA LYS A 171 -22.25 -40.36 31.46
C LYS A 171 -20.83 -40.63 31.99
N ILE A 172 -20.34 -41.83 31.73
CA ILE A 172 -18.95 -42.23 31.98
C ILE A 172 -18.41 -42.74 30.66
N ALA A 173 -17.22 -42.27 30.27
CA ALA A 173 -16.53 -42.73 29.08
C ALA A 173 -15.03 -42.81 29.37
N GLN A 174 -14.41 -43.93 29.00
CA GLN A 174 -12.95 -44.02 28.95
C GLN A 174 -12.48 -43.32 27.66
N PRO A 175 -11.45 -42.46 27.73
CA PRO A 175 -10.86 -41.86 26.54
C PRO A 175 -10.36 -42.97 25.61
N ARG A 176 -10.72 -42.92 24.33
CA ARG A 176 -10.18 -43.83 23.32
C ARG A 176 -8.64 -43.75 23.37
N PRO A 177 -7.90 -44.88 23.38
CA PRO A 177 -6.45 -44.86 23.39
C PRO A 177 -5.96 -44.04 22.19
N GLN A 178 -5.36 -42.88 22.49
CA GLN A 178 -4.75 -42.06 21.45
C GLN A 178 -3.53 -42.82 20.93
N ALA A 179 -3.48 -43.07 19.63
CA ALA A 179 -2.30 -43.62 18.98
C ALA A 179 -1.07 -42.79 19.41
N ALA A 180 -0.06 -43.46 19.94
CA ALA A 180 1.17 -42.86 20.44
C ALA A 180 1.76 -41.93 19.37
N GLY A 181 1.75 -40.61 19.61
CA GLY A 181 2.33 -39.63 18.70
C GLY A 181 1.65 -38.28 18.62
N ARG A 182 0.46 -38.07 19.20
CA ARG A 182 -0.15 -36.73 19.26
C ARG A 182 0.20 -36.05 20.59
N SER A 183 0.89 -34.91 20.50
CA SER A 183 1.23 -34.03 21.61
C SER A 183 0.02 -33.75 22.50
N GLN A 184 0.27 -33.71 23.81
CA GLN A 184 -0.65 -33.42 24.91
C GLN A 184 -1.66 -32.29 24.64
N PRO A 185 -2.76 -32.20 25.42
CA PRO A 185 -3.60 -31.00 25.40
C PRO A 185 -2.77 -29.82 25.90
N THR A 186 -2.20 -29.05 24.98
CA THR A 186 -1.51 -27.80 25.30
C THR A 186 -2.56 -26.82 25.82
N SER A 187 -2.39 -26.36 27.05
CA SER A 187 -3.03 -25.12 27.54
C SER A 187 -2.92 -24.02 26.48
N PRO A 188 -3.90 -23.10 26.39
CA PRO A 188 -3.82 -22.01 25.42
C PRO A 188 -2.66 -21.09 25.79
N ASN A 189 -1.58 -21.21 25.05
CA ASN A 189 -0.42 -20.34 25.15
C ASN A 189 -0.81 -18.99 24.53
N HIS A 190 -1.19 -18.01 25.35
CA HIS A 190 -1.27 -16.60 24.96
C HIS A 190 0.14 -16.06 24.76
N ASN A 191 0.82 -16.50 23.71
CA ASN A 191 1.95 -15.82 23.08
C ASN A 191 2.33 -16.57 21.80
N MET A 192 1.69 -16.22 20.69
CA MET A 192 2.27 -16.44 19.37
C MET A 192 2.65 -15.08 18.78
N HIS A 193 3.94 -14.77 18.88
CA HIS A 193 4.60 -13.93 17.89
C HIS A 193 4.60 -14.66 16.54
N PRO A 194 4.49 -13.93 15.41
CA PRO A 194 4.51 -14.55 14.09
C PRO A 194 5.92 -15.09 13.79
N ALA A 195 6.00 -16.38 13.50
CA ALA A 195 7.24 -17.03 13.06
C ALA A 195 7.61 -16.56 11.65
N THR A 196 8.75 -15.89 11.54
CA THR A 196 9.48 -15.70 10.29
C THR A 196 10.12 -17.03 9.86
N CYS A 197 9.82 -17.43 8.64
CA CYS A 197 10.48 -18.52 7.92
C CYS A 197 11.95 -18.18 7.65
N ALA A 198 12.90 -19.06 8.00
CA ALA A 198 13.99 -19.52 7.12
C ALA A 198 14.96 -20.47 7.84
N ASP A 199 15.24 -21.56 7.12
CA ASP A 199 16.46 -22.36 7.06
C ASP A 199 16.85 -23.44 8.07
N SER A 200 17.07 -24.61 7.45
CA SER A 200 18.16 -25.58 7.64
C SER A 200 17.93 -26.83 8.51
N LEU A 201 17.82 -27.94 7.77
CA LEU A 201 18.58 -29.20 7.90
C LEU A 201 18.63 -29.90 9.28
N THR A 202 18.07 -31.12 9.30
CA THR A 202 18.37 -32.24 10.20
C THR A 202 19.85 -32.71 10.08
N PRO A 203 20.38 -33.71 10.84
CA PRO A 203 19.75 -34.64 11.79
C PRO A 203 20.56 -34.97 13.09
N ALA A 204 19.97 -35.85 13.92
CA ALA A 204 20.60 -36.98 14.63
C ALA A 204 20.68 -36.93 16.17
N GLY A 205 20.03 -37.91 16.81
CA GLY A 205 20.70 -38.78 17.78
C GLY A 205 20.35 -38.68 19.27
N GLY A 206 19.57 -39.65 19.77
CA GLY A 206 19.89 -40.33 21.04
C GLY A 206 19.15 -39.90 22.32
N PRO A 207 19.17 -40.74 23.39
CA PRO A 207 17.95 -41.18 24.07
C PRO A 207 17.82 -40.80 25.56
N TYR A 208 16.61 -41.02 26.06
CA TYR A 208 16.06 -40.96 27.43
C TYR A 208 17.02 -41.18 28.63
N THR A 209 16.80 -40.41 29.70
CA THR A 209 16.64 -40.90 31.11
C THR A 209 15.91 -39.86 31.97
N TRP A 210 14.88 -40.25 32.73
CA TRP A 210 14.34 -39.50 33.87
C TRP A 210 14.66 -40.27 35.15
N THR A 211 15.09 -39.57 36.20
CA THR A 211 15.31 -40.12 37.54
C THR A 211 14.28 -39.51 38.49
N ILE A 212 13.88 -40.32 39.47
CA ILE A 212 12.72 -40.23 40.39
C ILE A 212 12.62 -38.90 41.15
#